data_AF-A0A0P0W143-F1
#
_entry.id   AF-A0A0P0W143-F1
#
_cell.length_a   1.000
_cell.length_b   1.000
_cell.length_c   1.000
_cell.angle_alpha   90.00
_cell.angle_beta   90.00
_cell.angle_gamma   90.00
#
_symmetry.space_group_name_H-M   'P 1'
#
loop_
_entity.id
_entity.type
_entity.pdbx_description
1 polymer ?
#
loop_
_entity_poly.entity_id
_entity_poly.type
_entity_poly.pdbx_seq_one_letter_code
_entity_poly.pdbx_strand_id
1 'polypeptide(L)'
;MRRPCMNVVCSWLCGAATGLAHNWTSIDGHSCNRYDDAAEKRKVDGARRKVLRYAHYYERYKAHGDSRRAEAEKLGPAIEARARRLREDPDPATAPASGDAAEALAAAHRALLASRDVLSRSYAFAYHMFGGEERTLKAAAPESEVATAQALFEDHQEMAERHVEKLSGLLAADAPPAPATAGDAALRRAKQDAVALTAVVEKHCGEMHKCIQDELLPMLVEP
;
A
#
# COMPACT_ATOMS: atom_id res chain seq x y z
N MET A 1 13.35 17.65 51.50
CA MET A 1 14.70 17.56 50.89
C MET A 1 14.64 16.62 49.70
N ARG A 2 14.69 17.15 48.45
CA ARG A 2 14.85 16.33 47.24
C ARG A 2 16.35 16.08 47.06
N ARG A 3 16.80 14.82 47.08
CA ARG A 3 18.20 14.49 46.76
C ARG A 3 18.40 14.66 45.25
N PRO A 4 19.45 15.35 44.78
CA PRO A 4 19.77 15.40 43.36
C PRO A 4 20.13 13.97 42.91
N CYS A 5 19.47 13.50 41.85
CA CYS A 5 19.76 12.22 41.21
C CYS A 5 21.12 12.29 40.51
N MET A 6 22.18 11.97 41.25
CA MET A 6 23.54 11.88 40.74
C MET A 6 23.74 10.48 40.13
N ASN A 7 23.28 10.31 38.88
CA ASN A 7 23.56 9.10 38.11
C ASN A 7 25.02 9.13 37.67
N VAL A 8 25.87 8.31 38.30
CA VAL A 8 27.22 8.05 37.80
C VAL A 8 27.12 7.14 36.58
N VAL A 9 27.65 7.61 35.46
CA VAL A 9 27.74 6.88 34.19
C VAL A 9 29.17 6.38 33.99
N CYS A 10 29.34 5.26 33.30
CA CYS A 10 30.64 4.80 32.81
C CYS A 10 31.17 5.79 31.77
N SER A 11 31.88 6.82 32.26
CA SER A 11 32.19 8.07 31.57
C SER A 11 33.11 7.95 30.34
N TRP A 12 33.66 6.77 30.02
CA TRP A 12 34.64 6.66 28.92
C TRP A 12 34.51 5.47 27.97
N LEU A 13 33.76 4.41 28.31
CA LEU A 13 33.78 3.19 27.47
C LEU A 13 32.42 2.85 26.86
N CYS A 14 31.36 2.82 27.67
CA CYS A 14 30.05 2.36 27.21
C CYS A 14 28.88 3.32 27.49
N GLY A 15 29.09 4.38 28.28
CA GLY A 15 28.04 5.37 28.59
C GLY A 15 26.86 4.84 29.43
N ALA A 16 26.91 3.60 29.91
CA ALA A 16 25.85 3.00 30.73
C ALA A 16 25.76 3.66 32.11
N ALA A 17 24.55 3.72 32.68
CA ALA A 17 24.33 4.14 34.06
C ALA A 17 24.79 3.02 35.00
N THR A 18 25.86 3.26 35.76
CA THR A 18 26.52 2.24 36.58
C THR A 18 26.43 2.50 38.08
N GLY A 19 25.94 3.68 38.48
CA GLY A 19 25.81 4.06 39.89
C GLY A 19 27.16 4.31 40.57
N LEU A 20 27.12 4.68 41.86
CA LEU A 20 28.29 5.13 42.63
C LEU A 20 29.36 4.04 42.86
N ALA A 21 28.99 2.77 42.72
CA ALA A 21 29.88 1.61 42.90
C ALA A 21 30.84 1.39 41.72
N HIS A 22 30.59 2.06 40.58
CA HIS A 22 31.46 2.02 39.42
C HIS A 22 32.08 3.40 39.20
N ASN A 23 33.32 3.57 39.63
CA ASN A 23 34.08 4.80 39.61
C ASN A 23 35.52 4.56 39.13
N TRP A 24 36.37 5.59 39.17
CA TRP A 24 37.76 5.55 38.70
C TRP A 24 38.69 4.65 39.53
N THR A 25 38.30 4.23 40.73
CA THR A 25 39.10 3.34 41.60
C THR A 25 38.46 1.98 41.87
N SER A 26 37.21 1.75 41.46
CA SER A 26 36.49 0.50 41.65
C SER A 26 35.47 0.25 40.54
N ILE A 27 35.54 -0.92 39.93
CA ILE A 27 34.57 -1.42 38.96
C ILE A 27 33.80 -2.54 39.64
N ASP A 28 32.69 -2.20 40.28
CA ASP A 28 31.78 -3.18 40.88
C ASP A 28 30.40 -3.15 40.21
N GLY A 29 29.76 -4.32 40.08
CA GLY A 29 28.41 -4.47 39.53
C GLY A 29 28.21 -4.20 38.02
N HIS A 30 29.25 -3.83 37.27
CA HIS A 30 29.16 -3.58 35.82
C HIS A 30 30.40 -4.05 35.07
N SER A 31 30.21 -4.78 33.96
CA SER A 31 31.29 -5.24 33.08
C SER A 31 31.19 -4.58 31.70
N CYS A 32 31.78 -3.39 31.53
CA CYS A 32 31.77 -2.69 30.23
C CYS A 32 32.59 -3.39 29.14
N ASN A 33 33.50 -4.30 29.54
CA ASN A 33 34.39 -5.02 28.66
C ASN A 33 33.83 -6.36 28.13
N ARG A 34 32.72 -6.84 28.70
CA ARG A 34 32.09 -8.09 28.25
C ARG A 34 31.22 -7.80 27.05
N TYR A 35 31.54 -8.43 25.93
CA TYR A 35 30.65 -8.45 24.78
C TYR A 35 29.40 -9.25 25.15
N ASP A 36 28.23 -8.61 25.07
CA ASP A 36 26.95 -9.27 25.25
C ASP A 36 26.44 -9.73 23.89
N ASP A 37 26.84 -10.95 23.50
CA ASP A 37 26.41 -11.61 22.27
C ASP A 37 24.89 -11.57 22.10
N ALA A 38 24.13 -11.71 23.20
CA ALA A 38 22.67 -11.74 23.17
C ALA A 38 22.08 -10.35 22.93
N ALA A 39 22.60 -9.30 23.57
CA ALA A 39 22.17 -7.93 23.33
C ALA A 39 22.51 -7.46 21.91
N GLU A 40 23.73 -7.73 21.44
CA GLU A 40 24.14 -7.37 20.07
C GLU A 40 23.33 -8.13 19.02
N LYS A 41 23.07 -9.43 19.24
CA LYS A 41 22.17 -10.20 18.38
C LYS A 41 20.76 -9.60 18.34
N ARG A 42 20.18 -9.21 19.48
CA ARG A 42 18.85 -8.55 19.53
C ARG A 42 18.83 -7.23 18.77
N LYS A 43 19.90 -6.43 18.86
CA LYS A 43 20.05 -5.18 18.09
C LYS A 43 20.13 -5.44 16.59
N VAL A 44 20.97 -6.38 16.17
CA VAL A 44 21.12 -6.78 14.76
C VAL A 44 19.80 -7.34 14.22
N ASP A 45 19.15 -8.24 14.95
CA ASP A 45 17.86 -8.81 14.56
C ASP A 45 16.77 -7.72 14.48
N GLY A 46 16.78 -6.76 15.41
CA GLY A 46 15.90 -5.59 15.38
C GLY A 46 16.12 -4.71 14.15
N ALA A 47 17.37 -4.33 13.87
CA ALA A 47 17.73 -3.55 12.69
C ALA A 47 17.37 -4.29 11.39
N ARG A 48 17.67 -5.59 11.33
CA ARG A 48 17.33 -6.43 10.18
C ARG A 48 15.82 -6.50 9.96
N ARG A 49 15.01 -6.67 11.01
CA ARG A 49 13.54 -6.63 10.91
C ARG A 49 13.04 -5.30 10.35
N LYS A 50 13.58 -4.17 10.81
CA LYS A 50 13.20 -2.83 10.31
C LYS A 50 13.51 -2.67 8.83
N VAL A 51 14.71 -3.06 8.39
CA VAL A 51 15.12 -2.99 6.99
C VAL A 51 14.25 -3.88 6.10
N LEU A 52 14.01 -5.13 6.51
CA LEU A 52 13.17 -6.06 5.76
C LEU A 52 11.72 -5.57 5.66
N ARG A 53 11.18 -5.01 6.75
CA ARG A 53 9.85 -4.40 6.77
C ARG A 53 9.79 -3.22 5.82
N TYR A 54 10.74 -2.29 5.89
CA TYR A 54 10.80 -1.15 4.97
C TYR A 54 10.87 -1.61 3.52
N ALA A 55 11.76 -2.55 3.19
CA ALA A 55 11.92 -3.09 1.84
C ALA A 55 10.60 -3.68 1.32
N HIS A 56 9.90 -4.48 2.13
CA HIS A 56 8.62 -5.10 1.75
C HIS A 56 7.57 -4.08 1.29
N TYR A 57 7.38 -3.00 2.06
CA TYR A 57 6.39 -1.96 1.74
C TYR A 57 6.87 -1.04 0.61
N TYR A 58 8.15 -0.68 0.61
CA TYR A 58 8.73 0.19 -0.42
C TYR A 58 8.71 -0.45 -1.81
N GLU A 59 9.03 -1.74 -1.92
CA GLU A 59 9.00 -2.46 -3.19
C GLU A 59 7.61 -2.43 -3.83
N ARG A 60 6.56 -2.58 -3.02
CA ARG A 60 5.16 -2.56 -3.50
C ARG A 60 4.66 -1.16 -3.81
N TYR A 61 4.97 -0.19 -2.94
CA TYR A 61 4.74 1.23 -3.22
C TYR A 61 5.33 1.62 -4.59
N LYS A 62 6.58 1.23 -4.82
CA LYS A 62 7.32 1.51 -6.05
C LYS A 62 6.73 0.74 -7.24
N ALA A 63 6.44 -0.55 -7.09
CA ALA A 63 5.87 -1.37 -8.16
C ALA A 63 4.54 -0.79 -8.68
N HIS A 64 3.64 -0.35 -7.81
CA HIS A 64 2.40 0.29 -8.25
C HIS A 64 2.63 1.65 -8.92
N GLY A 65 3.59 2.44 -8.43
CA GLY A 65 3.99 3.70 -9.07
C GLY A 65 4.59 3.49 -10.48
N ASP A 66 5.43 2.48 -10.64
CA ASP A 66 6.03 2.10 -11.92
C ASP A 66 4.97 1.56 -12.90
N SER A 67 4.06 0.70 -12.43
CA SER A 67 2.91 0.23 -13.23
C SER A 67 2.01 1.37 -13.66
N ARG A 68 1.65 2.30 -12.76
CA ARG A 68 0.85 3.49 -13.07
C ARG A 68 1.48 4.35 -14.16
N ARG A 69 2.81 4.50 -14.12
CA ARG A 69 3.56 5.22 -15.15
C ARG A 69 3.47 4.50 -16.50
N ALA A 70 3.75 3.20 -16.52
CA ALA A 70 3.68 2.40 -17.74
C ALA A 70 2.26 2.35 -18.34
N GLU A 71 1.23 2.22 -17.50
CA GLU A 71 -0.18 2.21 -17.91
C GLU A 71 -0.66 3.58 -18.42
N ALA A 72 -0.10 4.68 -17.92
CA ALA A 72 -0.37 6.02 -18.46
C ALA A 72 0.35 6.26 -19.80
N GLU A 73 1.64 5.94 -19.88
CA GLU A 73 2.51 6.28 -21.03
C GLU A 73 2.34 5.33 -22.22
N LYS A 74 2.11 4.03 -21.98
CA LYS A 74 2.08 3.00 -23.04
C LYS A 74 0.65 2.55 -23.34
N LEU A 75 -0.13 2.23 -22.30
CA LEU A 75 -1.48 1.70 -22.45
C LEU A 75 -2.49 2.82 -22.79
N GLY A 76 -2.34 4.01 -22.21
CA GLY A 76 -3.23 5.15 -22.45
C GLY A 76 -3.43 5.49 -23.93
N PRO A 77 -2.38 5.74 -24.72
CA PRO A 77 -2.51 6.02 -26.16
C PRO A 77 -3.19 4.89 -26.94
N ALA A 78 -2.97 3.63 -26.56
CA ALA A 78 -3.60 2.48 -27.20
C ALA A 78 -5.11 2.42 -26.92
N ILE A 79 -5.52 2.68 -25.67
CA ILE A 79 -6.93 2.77 -25.27
C ILE A 79 -7.61 3.95 -25.95
N GLU A 80 -6.99 5.13 -26.00
CA GLU A 80 -7.52 6.30 -26.70
C GLU A 80 -7.72 6.03 -28.19
N ALA A 81 -6.74 5.42 -28.86
CA ALA A 81 -6.86 5.03 -30.25
C ALA A 81 -7.99 4.00 -30.47
N ARG A 82 -8.16 3.04 -29.56
CA ARG A 82 -9.26 2.07 -29.61
C ARG A 82 -10.62 2.73 -29.40
N ALA A 83 -10.76 3.60 -28.40
CA ALA A 83 -11.98 4.35 -28.14
C ALA A 83 -12.35 5.27 -29.30
N ARG A 84 -11.36 5.89 -29.96
CA ARG A 84 -11.56 6.70 -31.17
C ARG A 84 -12.09 5.86 -32.33
N ARG A 85 -11.49 4.69 -32.62
CA ARG A 85 -11.97 3.77 -33.68
C ARG A 85 -13.44 3.37 -33.48
N LEU A 86 -13.83 3.07 -32.25
CA LEU A 86 -15.23 2.72 -31.92
C LEU A 86 -16.21 3.89 -32.11
N ARG A 87 -15.74 5.14 -32.10
CA ARG A 87 -16.58 6.35 -32.26
C ARG A 87 -16.64 6.84 -33.70
N GLU A 88 -15.54 6.78 -34.44
CA GLU A 88 -15.41 7.37 -35.78
C GLU A 88 -15.93 6.47 -36.91
N ASP A 89 -15.81 5.14 -36.75
CA ASP A 89 -16.24 4.16 -37.76
C ASP A 89 -17.09 3.04 -37.12
N PRO A 90 -18.23 3.38 -36.49
CA PRO A 90 -19.11 2.35 -35.95
C PRO A 90 -19.85 1.64 -37.09
N ASP A 91 -19.94 0.31 -37.01
CA ASP A 91 -20.94 -0.42 -37.80
C ASP A 91 -22.34 0.15 -37.45
N PRO A 92 -23.14 0.60 -38.45
CA PRO A 92 -24.48 1.11 -38.22
C PRO A 92 -25.37 0.23 -37.33
N ALA A 93 -25.19 -1.10 -37.39
CA ALA A 93 -25.92 -2.06 -36.58
C ALA A 93 -25.51 -2.03 -35.09
N THR A 94 -24.31 -1.53 -34.78
CA THR A 94 -23.72 -1.53 -33.42
C THR A 94 -23.36 -0.14 -32.91
N ALA A 95 -23.72 0.93 -33.62
CA ALA A 95 -23.28 2.28 -33.30
C ALA A 95 -23.55 2.73 -31.84
N PRO A 96 -24.73 2.49 -31.25
CA PRO A 96 -24.95 2.80 -29.83
C PRO A 96 -24.03 1.99 -28.89
N ALA A 97 -23.86 0.69 -29.15
CA ALA A 97 -23.02 -0.18 -28.33
C ALA A 97 -21.53 0.16 -28.45
N SER A 98 -21.09 0.63 -29.62
CA SER A 98 -19.73 1.07 -29.88
C SER A 98 -19.36 2.33 -29.08
N GLY A 99 -20.25 3.33 -29.06
CA GLY A 99 -20.06 4.55 -28.27
C GLY A 99 -19.98 4.26 -26.76
N ASP A 100 -20.90 3.42 -26.26
CA ASP A 100 -20.90 2.96 -24.87
C ASP A 100 -19.65 2.17 -24.49
N ALA A 101 -19.18 1.30 -25.38
CA ALA A 101 -17.95 0.53 -25.17
C ALA A 101 -16.72 1.43 -25.15
N ALA A 102 -16.68 2.46 -26.00
CA ALA A 102 -15.60 3.45 -26.01
C ALA A 102 -15.53 4.23 -24.70
N GLU A 103 -16.68 4.66 -24.15
CA GLU A 103 -16.71 5.34 -22.86
C GLU A 103 -16.34 4.41 -21.70
N ALA A 104 -16.84 3.17 -21.71
CA ALA A 104 -16.47 2.17 -20.71
C ALA A 104 -14.97 1.88 -20.68
N LEU A 105 -14.30 1.80 -21.83
CA LEU A 105 -12.85 1.63 -21.92
C LEU A 105 -12.08 2.84 -21.36
N ALA A 106 -12.51 4.05 -21.71
CA ALA A 106 -11.88 5.27 -21.20
C ALA A 106 -12.07 5.41 -19.69
N ALA A 107 -13.27 5.12 -19.17
CA ALA A 107 -13.56 5.11 -17.74
C ALA A 107 -12.74 4.05 -17.00
N ALA A 108 -12.64 2.84 -17.55
CA ALA A 108 -11.85 1.76 -16.99
C ALA A 108 -10.36 2.10 -16.90
N HIS A 109 -9.79 2.76 -17.91
CA HIS A 109 -8.40 3.23 -17.87
C HIS A 109 -8.19 4.32 -16.82
N ARG A 110 -9.11 5.30 -16.70
CA ARG A 110 -9.05 6.31 -15.63
C ARG A 110 -9.11 5.66 -14.24
N ALA A 111 -10.03 4.72 -14.04
CA ALA A 111 -10.16 3.99 -12.79
C ALA A 111 -8.91 3.16 -12.48
N LEU A 112 -8.30 2.50 -13.47
CA LEU A 112 -7.04 1.78 -13.32
C LEU A 112 -5.94 2.69 -12.75
N LEU A 113 -5.71 3.85 -13.37
CA LEU A 113 -4.67 4.80 -12.93
C LEU A 113 -4.92 5.30 -11.50
N ALA A 114 -6.17 5.68 -11.19
CA ALA A 114 -6.55 6.13 -9.85
C ALA A 114 -6.33 5.02 -8.81
N SER A 115 -6.66 3.77 -9.15
CA SER A 115 -6.53 2.62 -8.27
C SER A 115 -5.07 2.26 -8.00
N ARG A 116 -4.18 2.42 -9.00
CA ARG A 116 -2.73 2.30 -8.78
C ARG A 116 -2.19 3.35 -7.81
N ASP A 117 -2.66 4.59 -7.91
CA ASP A 117 -2.28 5.65 -6.99
C ASP A 117 -2.78 5.34 -5.56
N VAL A 118 -3.99 4.81 -5.42
CA VAL A 118 -4.53 4.32 -4.13
C VAL A 118 -3.67 3.18 -3.57
N LEU A 119 -3.38 2.15 -4.36
CA LEU A 119 -2.58 1.00 -3.93
C LEU A 119 -1.14 1.38 -3.55
N SER A 120 -0.52 2.27 -4.31
CA SER A 120 0.82 2.78 -3.97
C SER A 120 0.77 3.46 -2.60
N ARG A 121 -0.17 4.40 -2.40
CA ARG A 121 -0.33 5.13 -1.14
C ARG A 121 -0.79 4.24 0.02
N SER A 122 -1.55 3.19 -0.23
CA SER A 122 -2.02 2.25 0.80
C SER A 122 -0.84 1.51 1.43
N TYR A 123 0.20 1.16 0.67
CA TYR A 123 1.43 0.59 1.22
C TYR A 123 2.25 1.58 2.04
N ALA A 124 2.34 2.84 1.61
CA ALA A 124 2.97 3.88 2.42
C ALA A 124 2.21 4.08 3.74
N PHE A 125 0.88 4.13 3.68
CA PHE A 125 0.02 4.21 4.86
C PHE A 125 0.23 3.02 5.80
N ALA A 126 0.14 1.79 5.29
CA ALA A 126 0.29 0.57 6.09
C ALA A 126 1.67 0.46 6.77
N TYR A 127 2.73 0.92 6.09
CA TYR A 127 4.06 1.01 6.68
C TYR A 127 4.08 1.88 7.94
N HIS A 128 3.43 3.04 7.95
CA HIS A 128 3.41 3.90 9.13
C HIS A 128 2.34 3.47 10.15
N MET A 129 1.13 3.13 9.69
CA MET A 129 -0.02 2.82 10.56
C MET A 129 0.17 1.51 11.34
N PHE A 130 0.77 0.48 10.73
CA PHE A 130 0.97 -0.82 11.38
C PHE A 130 2.41 -0.99 11.89
N GLY A 131 3.20 0.09 11.89
CA GLY A 131 4.57 0.12 12.41
C GLY A 131 4.56 0.50 13.89
N GLY A 132 4.58 -0.49 14.78
CA GLY A 132 4.42 -0.29 16.23
C GLY A 132 5.43 0.65 16.91
N GLU A 133 6.50 1.06 16.24
CA GLU A 133 7.51 1.97 16.81
C GLU A 133 7.27 3.46 16.50
N GLU A 134 6.56 3.78 15.41
CA GLU A 134 6.24 5.17 15.01
C GLU A 134 4.78 5.53 15.31
N ARG A 135 3.96 4.53 15.65
CA ARG A 135 2.53 4.67 15.88
C ARG A 135 2.24 5.28 17.25
N THR A 136 1.80 6.54 17.27
CA THR A 136 1.20 7.17 18.44
C THR A 136 -0.29 6.81 18.52
N LEU A 137 -0.59 5.62 19.02
CA LEU A 137 -1.98 5.30 19.37
C LEU A 137 -2.42 6.13 20.57
N LYS A 138 -3.71 6.48 20.60
CA LYS A 138 -4.37 6.83 21.87
C LYS A 138 -4.14 5.67 22.84
N ALA A 139 -3.77 5.98 24.08
CA ALA A 139 -3.47 4.99 25.11
C ALA A 139 -4.62 3.98 25.37
N ALA A 140 -5.82 4.26 24.85
CA ALA A 140 -7.01 3.44 24.99
C ALA A 140 -7.34 2.56 23.78
N ALA A 141 -6.63 2.65 22.64
CA ALA A 141 -6.95 1.81 21.48
C ALA A 141 -6.56 0.34 21.78
N PRO A 142 -7.53 -0.59 21.90
CA PRO A 142 -7.22 -1.98 22.19
C PRO A 142 -6.42 -2.59 21.05
N GLU A 143 -5.34 -3.32 21.36
CA GLU A 143 -4.53 -4.01 20.35
C GLU A 143 -5.39 -4.92 19.45
N SER A 144 -6.46 -5.49 19.99
CA SER A 144 -7.43 -6.29 19.26
C SER A 144 -8.18 -5.49 18.19
N GLU A 145 -8.62 -4.26 18.49
CA GLU A 145 -9.32 -3.42 17.52
C GLU A 145 -8.39 -3.01 16.38
N VAL A 146 -7.14 -2.69 16.72
CA VAL A 146 -6.13 -2.36 15.71
C VAL A 146 -5.82 -3.56 14.83
N ALA A 147 -5.72 -4.76 15.40
CA ALA A 147 -5.50 -5.99 14.64
C ALA A 147 -6.69 -6.31 13.72
N THR A 148 -7.93 -6.08 14.18
CA THR A 148 -9.13 -6.26 13.36
C THR A 148 -9.18 -5.26 12.20
N ALA A 149 -8.94 -3.98 12.47
CA ALA A 149 -8.91 -2.94 11.43
C ALA A 149 -7.75 -3.16 10.43
N GLN A 150 -6.59 -3.63 10.91
CA GLN A 150 -5.48 -4.02 10.05
C GLN A 150 -5.87 -5.16 9.11
N ALA A 151 -6.46 -6.25 9.63
CA ALA A 151 -6.88 -7.37 8.81
C ALA A 151 -7.92 -6.96 7.75
N LEU A 152 -8.90 -6.14 8.14
CA LEU A 152 -9.91 -5.62 7.20
C LEU A 152 -9.29 -4.76 6.10
N PHE A 153 -8.35 -3.89 6.45
CA PHE A 153 -7.62 -3.07 5.50
C PHE A 153 -6.80 -3.94 4.53
N GLU A 154 -6.04 -4.90 5.04
CA GLU A 154 -5.18 -5.79 4.24
C GLU A 154 -6.01 -6.69 3.31
N ASP A 155 -7.18 -7.19 3.76
CA ASP A 155 -8.11 -7.96 2.92
C ASP A 155 -8.63 -7.12 1.74
N HIS A 156 -9.02 -5.86 1.99
CA HIS A 156 -9.45 -4.95 0.93
C HIS A 156 -8.30 -4.54 0.01
N GLN A 157 -7.09 -4.39 0.53
CA GLN A 157 -5.89 -4.14 -0.26
C GLN A 157 -5.61 -5.31 -1.21
N GLU A 158 -5.63 -6.54 -0.72
CA GLU A 158 -5.43 -7.73 -1.54
C GLU A 158 -6.52 -7.86 -2.62
N MET A 159 -7.78 -7.61 -2.26
CA MET A 159 -8.87 -7.64 -3.24
C MET A 159 -8.72 -6.55 -4.30
N ALA A 160 -8.33 -5.33 -3.92
CA ALA A 160 -8.06 -4.25 -4.86
C ALA A 160 -6.93 -4.63 -5.83
N GLU A 161 -5.81 -5.16 -5.34
CA GLU A 161 -4.68 -5.60 -6.19
C GLU A 161 -5.09 -6.64 -7.21
N ARG A 162 -5.74 -7.72 -6.75
CA ARG A 162 -6.16 -8.82 -7.64
C ARG A 162 -7.07 -8.32 -8.76
N HIS A 163 -7.96 -7.36 -8.48
CA HIS A 163 -8.88 -6.83 -9.48
C HIS A 163 -8.25 -5.75 -10.36
N VAL A 164 -7.32 -4.95 -9.83
CA VAL A 164 -6.51 -4.00 -10.59
C VAL A 164 -5.67 -4.72 -11.63
N GLU A 165 -5.02 -5.84 -11.28
CA GLU A 165 -4.27 -6.62 -12.27
C GLU A 165 -5.17 -7.24 -13.35
N LYS A 166 -6.36 -7.72 -12.99
CA LYS A 166 -7.37 -8.18 -13.97
C LYS A 166 -7.82 -7.05 -14.90
N LEU A 167 -8.05 -5.85 -14.36
CA LEU A 167 -8.44 -4.67 -15.14
C LEU A 167 -7.33 -4.24 -16.08
N SER A 168 -6.08 -4.21 -15.60
CA SER A 168 -4.89 -3.93 -16.41
C SER A 168 -4.75 -4.94 -17.55
N GLY A 169 -4.87 -6.24 -17.25
CA GLY A 169 -4.86 -7.31 -18.25
C GLY A 169 -5.99 -7.21 -19.28
N LEU A 170 -7.21 -6.89 -18.85
CA LEU A 170 -8.36 -6.67 -19.75
C LEU A 170 -8.11 -5.52 -20.72
N LEU A 171 -7.56 -4.42 -20.22
CA LEU A 171 -7.29 -3.23 -21.04
C LEU A 171 -6.10 -3.45 -21.98
N ALA A 172 -5.07 -4.17 -21.53
CA ALA A 172 -3.90 -4.51 -22.33
C ALA A 172 -4.16 -5.59 -23.39
N ALA A 173 -5.18 -6.43 -23.21
CA ALA A 173 -5.57 -7.39 -24.22
C ALA A 173 -6.02 -6.67 -25.49
N ASP A 174 -5.28 -6.89 -26.59
CA ASP A 174 -5.75 -6.54 -27.92
C ASP A 174 -7.09 -7.25 -28.14
N ALA A 175 -8.18 -6.49 -28.20
CA ALA A 175 -9.43 -7.07 -28.63
C ALA A 175 -9.20 -7.58 -30.06
N PRO A 176 -9.31 -8.89 -30.33
CA PRO A 176 -9.26 -9.36 -31.70
C PRO A 176 -10.32 -8.59 -32.49
N PRO A 177 -10.07 -8.21 -33.75
CA PRO A 177 -11.12 -7.68 -34.59
C PRO A 177 -12.25 -8.70 -34.55
N ALA A 178 -13.37 -8.31 -33.95
CA ALA A 178 -14.51 -9.21 -33.86
C ALA A 178 -14.83 -9.64 -35.30
N PRO A 179 -15.07 -10.93 -35.57
CA PRO A 179 -15.64 -11.29 -36.86
C PRO A 179 -16.88 -10.42 -37.05
N ALA A 180 -17.09 -9.87 -38.27
CA ALA A 180 -18.15 -8.88 -38.53
C ALA A 180 -19.53 -9.32 -37.99
N THR A 181 -19.74 -10.63 -37.82
CA THR A 181 -20.95 -11.25 -37.29
C THR A 181 -21.06 -11.28 -35.75
N ALA A 182 -19.98 -11.04 -35.00
CA ALA A 182 -19.96 -11.05 -33.53
C ALA A 182 -19.94 -9.63 -32.91
N GLY A 183 -19.86 -8.58 -33.74
CA GLY A 183 -19.51 -7.23 -33.32
C GLY A 183 -20.23 -6.75 -32.06
N ASP A 184 -21.56 -6.86 -32.06
CA ASP A 184 -22.39 -6.35 -30.97
C ASP A 184 -22.25 -7.15 -29.66
N ALA A 185 -22.17 -8.48 -29.73
CA ALA A 185 -22.02 -9.33 -28.55
C ALA A 185 -20.63 -9.19 -27.92
N ALA A 186 -19.59 -9.10 -28.74
CA ALA A 186 -18.21 -8.90 -28.30
C ALA A 186 -18.03 -7.51 -27.66
N LEU A 187 -18.58 -6.45 -28.27
CA LEU A 187 -18.55 -5.09 -27.72
C LEU A 187 -19.29 -5.01 -26.40
N ARG A 188 -20.49 -5.59 -26.32
CA ARG A 188 -21.26 -5.68 -25.06
C ARG A 188 -20.48 -6.41 -23.98
N ARG A 189 -19.82 -7.53 -24.32
CA ARG A 189 -19.05 -8.30 -23.34
C ARG A 189 -17.85 -7.51 -22.83
N ALA A 190 -17.09 -6.88 -23.73
CA ALA A 190 -15.96 -6.03 -23.36
C ALA A 190 -16.40 -4.85 -22.48
N LYS A 191 -17.53 -4.22 -22.80
CA LYS A 191 -18.15 -3.18 -21.96
C LYS A 191 -18.51 -3.72 -20.57
N GLN A 192 -19.22 -4.85 -20.52
CA GLN A 192 -19.66 -5.46 -19.26
C GLN A 192 -18.48 -5.83 -18.36
N ASP A 193 -17.45 -6.46 -18.92
CA ASP A 193 -16.27 -6.87 -18.17
C ASP A 193 -15.48 -5.65 -17.65
N ALA A 194 -15.32 -4.60 -18.47
CA ALA A 194 -14.69 -3.35 -18.06
C ALA A 194 -15.46 -2.66 -16.92
N VAL A 195 -16.77 -2.48 -17.08
CA VAL A 195 -17.63 -1.85 -16.07
C VAL A 195 -17.64 -2.66 -14.76
N ALA A 196 -17.76 -3.99 -14.85
CA ALA A 196 -17.79 -4.86 -13.68
C ALA A 196 -16.46 -4.82 -12.91
N LEU A 197 -15.31 -4.93 -13.60
CA LEU A 197 -14.01 -4.86 -12.94
C LEU A 197 -13.74 -3.48 -12.34
N THR A 198 -14.07 -2.40 -13.06
CA THR A 198 -13.97 -1.04 -12.51
C THR A 198 -14.78 -0.88 -11.24
N ALA A 199 -16.05 -1.30 -11.22
CA ALA A 199 -16.90 -1.21 -10.04
C ALA A 199 -16.34 -2.00 -8.84
N VAL A 200 -15.78 -3.20 -9.08
CA VAL A 200 -15.19 -4.02 -8.01
C VAL A 200 -13.91 -3.38 -7.46
N VAL A 201 -13.06 -2.83 -8.32
CA VAL A 201 -11.84 -2.13 -7.90
C VAL A 201 -12.19 -0.89 -7.08
N GLU A 202 -13.08 -0.03 -7.59
CA GLU A 202 -13.51 1.20 -6.91
C GLU A 202 -14.15 0.89 -5.56
N LYS A 203 -14.95 -0.18 -5.47
CA LYS A 203 -15.50 -0.68 -4.20
C LYS A 203 -14.38 -0.95 -3.20
N HIS A 204 -13.39 -1.76 -3.56
CA HIS A 204 -12.32 -2.12 -2.61
C HIS A 204 -11.42 -0.94 -2.25
N CYS A 205 -11.14 -0.02 -3.19
CA CYS A 205 -10.47 1.24 -2.88
C CYS A 205 -11.29 2.10 -1.91
N GLY A 206 -12.61 2.17 -2.09
CA GLY A 206 -13.53 2.86 -1.20
C GLY A 206 -13.59 2.25 0.20
N GLU A 207 -13.65 0.92 0.31
CA GLU A 207 -13.65 0.24 1.61
C GLU A 207 -12.30 0.39 2.34
N MET A 208 -11.17 0.39 1.63
CA MET A 208 -9.88 0.74 2.25
C MET A 208 -9.91 2.17 2.83
N HIS A 209 -10.41 3.14 2.05
CA HIS A 209 -10.52 4.52 2.51
C HIS A 209 -11.46 4.66 3.71
N LYS A 210 -12.58 3.95 3.69
CA LYS A 210 -13.54 3.90 4.79
C LYS A 210 -12.92 3.29 6.06
N CYS A 211 -12.22 2.17 5.95
CA CYS A 211 -11.49 1.57 7.08
C CYS A 211 -10.45 2.55 7.64
N ILE A 212 -9.73 3.29 6.78
CA ILE A 212 -8.82 4.35 7.23
C ILE A 212 -9.57 5.44 8.02
N GLN A 213 -10.65 5.98 7.45
CA GLN A 213 -11.37 7.11 8.03
C GLN A 213 -12.13 6.77 9.31
N ASP A 214 -12.84 5.64 9.31
CA ASP A 214 -13.80 5.28 10.35
C ASP A 214 -13.16 4.47 11.49
N GLU A 215 -12.12 3.68 11.20
CA GLU A 215 -11.52 2.75 12.17
C GLU A 215 -10.11 3.18 12.56
N LEU A 216 -9.22 3.45 11.60
CA LEU A 216 -7.79 3.63 11.88
C LEU A 216 -7.42 5.05 12.32
N LEU A 217 -7.88 6.09 11.64
CA LEU A 217 -7.59 7.49 11.99
C LEU A 217 -8.09 7.86 13.39
N PRO A 218 -9.31 7.47 13.83
CA PRO A 218 -9.78 7.79 15.18
C PRO A 218 -8.93 7.18 16.31
N MET A 219 -8.14 6.14 16.04
CA MET A 219 -7.23 5.50 17.01
C MET A 219 -5.93 6.27 17.21
N LEU A 220 -5.55 7.15 16.29
CA LEU A 220 -4.35 7.99 16.41
C LEU A 220 -4.62 9.13 17.40
N VAL A 221 -3.62 9.50 18.21
CA VAL A 221 -3.68 10.79 18.91
C VAL A 221 -3.62 11.90 17.87
N GLU A 222 -4.37 12.98 18.11
CA GLU A 222 -4.10 14.22 17.38
C GLU A 222 -2.64 14.64 17.65
N PRO A 223 -1.93 15.16 16.66
CA PRO A 223 -0.55 15.62 16.83
C PRO A 223 -0.40 16.70 17.92
#